data_AF-A0A3P7K5C1-F1
#
_entry.id   AF-A0A3P7K5C1-F1
#
_cell.length_a   1.000
_cell.length_b   1.000
_cell.length_c   1.000
_cell.angle_alpha   90.00
_cell.angle_beta   90.00
_cell.angle_gamma   90.00
#
_symmetry.space_group_name_H-M   'P 1'
#
loop_
_entity.id
_entity.type
_entity.pdbx_description
1 polymer ?
#
loop_
_entity_poly.entity_id
_entity_poly.type
_entity_poly.pdbx_seq_one_letter_code
_entity_poly.pdbx_strand_id
1 'polypeptide(L)'
;MSFFSYLLDYESEDEIHSENDVNESTAESDGRNVRKAQRLNDITGDLNMIKKGRMGARKQRRYENAQFLYSMVDADDICEDYSDILQSTVTALSKLFTEDENMQAWNVFIEKNEEEQREFLDSFKAGEVHRNCSCSDKSSHQEIDGFGQHDYNGHPLRTAEASFSRLNRRFRMILRHKTLPLEFMVVNEKEMRKFFHKNVLPVSEWSSSVLPRLHRLIIHALSQYLSLISRSVVIGSGDKLVKVRNKYCSFRPPSETLVDYLKRRNGADNTAKKKRLVM
;
A
#
# COMPACT_ATOMS: atom_id res chain seq x y z
N MET A 1 3.99 -16.08 -22.49
CA MET A 1 4.47 -16.25 -21.09
C MET A 1 3.72 -15.27 -20.20
N SER A 2 2.85 -15.79 -19.34
CA SER A 2 1.92 -15.00 -18.52
C SER A 2 2.64 -14.36 -17.34
N PHE A 3 2.41 -13.07 -17.13
CA PHE A 3 2.92 -12.26 -16.01
C PHE A 3 2.59 -12.85 -14.62
N PHE A 4 1.66 -13.82 -14.56
CA PHE A 4 1.30 -14.56 -13.35
C PHE A 4 2.33 -15.59 -12.90
N SER A 5 3.19 -16.10 -13.80
CA SER A 5 4.17 -17.14 -13.45
C SER A 5 5.31 -16.62 -12.56
N TYR A 6 5.64 -15.34 -12.66
CA TYR A 6 6.77 -14.76 -11.92
C TYR A 6 6.45 -14.41 -10.46
N LEU A 7 5.19 -14.60 -10.01
CA LEU A 7 4.75 -14.23 -8.65
C LEU A 7 4.52 -15.45 -7.74
N LEU A 8 4.89 -16.65 -8.20
CA LEU A 8 4.61 -17.92 -7.53
C LEU A 8 5.80 -18.81 -7.20
N ASP A 9 7.04 -18.43 -7.51
CA ASP A 9 8.22 -19.22 -7.12
C ASP A 9 9.19 -18.39 -6.28
N TYR A 10 9.06 -18.50 -4.95
CA TYR A 10 10.17 -18.41 -4.00
C TYR A 10 9.71 -19.00 -2.66
N GLU A 11 9.60 -20.33 -2.61
CA GLU A 11 9.81 -21.07 -1.37
C GLU A 11 11.32 -21.36 -1.29
N SER A 12 11.99 -20.73 -0.32
CA SER A 12 13.23 -21.25 0.23
C SER A 12 12.94 -21.43 1.71
N GLU A 13 12.85 -22.70 2.11
CA GLU A 13 13.06 -23.11 3.48
C GLU A 13 14.47 -22.66 3.87
N ASP A 14 14.60 -22.03 5.03
CA ASP A 14 15.87 -22.05 5.75
C ASP A 14 15.56 -22.16 7.25
N GLU A 15 16.17 -23.21 7.77
CA GLU A 15 16.04 -23.86 9.05
C GLU A 15 16.68 -23.02 10.15
N ILE A 16 16.07 -23.03 11.33
CA ILE A 16 16.57 -22.34 12.52
C ILE A 16 17.77 -23.13 13.07
N HIS A 17 18.93 -22.49 13.17
CA HIS A 17 19.94 -22.87 14.17
C HIS A 17 20.27 -21.67 15.07
N SER A 18 19.94 -21.84 16.35
CA SER A 18 20.40 -21.01 17.45
C SER A 18 21.82 -21.39 17.83
N GLU A 19 22.72 -20.42 17.97
CA GLU A 19 23.70 -20.41 19.05
C GLU A 19 24.34 -19.01 19.19
N ASN A 20 24.67 -18.70 20.43
CA ASN A 20 25.16 -17.42 20.91
C ASN A 20 26.59 -17.16 20.41
N ASP A 21 26.93 -15.92 20.07
CA ASP A 21 28.09 -15.23 20.67
C ASP A 21 28.13 -13.75 20.27
N VAL A 22 28.22 -12.90 21.28
CA VAL A 22 28.33 -11.44 21.18
C VAL A 22 29.79 -11.09 21.41
N ASN A 23 30.51 -10.74 20.33
CA ASN A 23 31.60 -9.73 20.26
C ASN A 23 32.64 -10.10 19.18
N GLU A 24 32.44 -9.68 17.91
CA GLU A 24 33.55 -9.40 16.97
C GLU A 24 33.04 -8.75 15.66
N SER A 25 32.61 -7.48 15.67
CA SER A 25 31.96 -6.86 14.48
C SER A 25 32.68 -5.68 13.84
N THR A 26 33.90 -5.32 14.27
CA THR A 26 34.65 -4.21 13.66
C THR A 26 35.69 -4.65 12.62
N ALA A 27 36.18 -5.89 12.64
CA ALA A 27 37.20 -6.38 11.71
C ALA A 27 36.63 -6.98 10.40
N GLU A 28 35.41 -7.53 10.41
CA GLU A 28 34.81 -8.14 9.20
C GLU A 28 34.25 -7.12 8.20
N SER A 29 33.86 -5.92 8.66
CA SER A 29 33.32 -4.85 7.80
C SER A 29 34.37 -4.36 6.80
N ASP A 30 35.59 -4.13 7.28
CA ASP A 30 36.72 -3.75 6.44
C ASP A 30 37.08 -4.83 5.42
N GLY A 31 37.06 -6.10 5.84
CA GLY A 31 37.31 -7.23 4.93
C GLY A 31 36.26 -7.36 3.82
N ARG A 32 34.98 -7.08 4.11
CA ARG A 32 33.91 -7.08 3.10
C ARG A 32 34.01 -5.89 2.15
N ASN A 33 34.40 -4.72 2.65
CA ASN A 33 34.56 -3.50 1.84
C ASN A 33 35.77 -3.60 0.91
N VAL A 34 36.90 -4.13 1.39
CA VAL A 34 38.10 -4.40 0.56
C VAL A 34 37.79 -5.44 -0.53
N ARG A 35 37.05 -6.52 -0.19
CA ARG A 35 36.61 -7.53 -1.17
C ARG A 35 35.64 -6.95 -2.21
N LYS A 36 34.81 -5.98 -1.85
CA LYS A 36 33.84 -5.33 -2.74
C LYS A 36 34.50 -4.31 -3.68
N ALA A 37 35.48 -3.55 -3.19
CA ALA A 37 36.32 -2.66 -3.99
C ALA A 37 37.21 -3.44 -4.97
N GLN A 38 37.80 -4.56 -4.52
CA GLN A 38 38.51 -5.50 -5.41
C GLN A 38 37.60 -6.06 -6.50
N ARG A 39 36.35 -6.43 -6.17
CA ARG A 39 35.38 -6.92 -7.15
C ARG A 39 34.98 -5.84 -8.19
N LEU A 40 34.90 -4.57 -7.80
CA LEU A 40 34.66 -3.45 -8.71
C LEU A 40 35.85 -3.25 -9.67
N ASN A 41 37.08 -3.30 -9.16
CA ASN A 41 38.29 -3.22 -9.96
C ASN A 41 38.45 -4.43 -10.91
N ASP A 42 38.07 -5.63 -10.46
CA ASP A 42 38.04 -6.84 -11.27
C ASP A 42 37.00 -6.72 -12.40
N ILE A 43 35.82 -6.14 -12.15
CA ILE A 43 34.82 -5.90 -13.20
C ILE A 43 35.34 -4.90 -14.25
N THR A 44 36.05 -3.85 -13.83
CA THR A 44 36.68 -2.89 -14.75
C THR A 44 37.80 -3.53 -15.56
N GLY A 45 38.56 -4.46 -14.97
CA GLY A 45 39.58 -5.27 -15.64
C GLY A 45 39.01 -6.29 -16.64
N ASP A 46 37.91 -6.96 -16.27
CA ASP A 46 37.25 -8.00 -17.09
C ASP A 46 36.48 -7.38 -18.27
N LEU A 47 35.90 -6.19 -18.11
CA LEU A 47 35.32 -5.41 -19.21
C LEU A 47 36.38 -5.12 -20.30
N ASN A 48 37.58 -4.71 -19.91
CA ASN A 48 38.66 -4.42 -20.87
C ASN A 48 39.19 -5.66 -21.62
N MET A 49 38.93 -6.88 -21.13
CA MET A 49 39.43 -8.14 -21.70
C MET A 49 38.42 -8.89 -22.59
N ILE A 50 37.14 -8.49 -22.64
CA ILE A 50 36.15 -9.15 -23.51
C ILE A 50 36.35 -8.68 -24.96
N LYS A 51 37.07 -9.50 -25.74
CA LYS A 51 37.33 -9.30 -27.17
C LYS A 51 36.04 -8.89 -27.91
N LYS A 52 36.00 -7.64 -28.41
CA LYS A 52 34.95 -6.98 -29.20
C LYS A 52 34.39 -7.79 -30.40
N GLY A 53 35.01 -8.91 -30.77
CA GLY A 53 34.70 -9.68 -31.98
C GLY A 53 33.74 -10.88 -31.82
N ARG A 54 33.26 -11.22 -30.62
CA ARG A 54 32.41 -12.44 -30.41
C ARG A 54 31.05 -12.19 -29.77
N MET A 55 30.50 -10.97 -29.88
CA MET A 55 29.24 -10.63 -29.25
C MET A 55 28.17 -10.35 -30.31
N GLY A 56 27.01 -10.99 -30.18
CA GLY A 56 25.85 -10.66 -31.01
C GLY A 56 25.39 -9.21 -30.76
N ALA A 57 24.80 -8.56 -31.76
CA ALA A 57 24.47 -7.13 -31.74
C ALA A 57 23.67 -6.64 -30.51
N ARG A 58 22.81 -7.49 -29.93
CA ARG A 58 22.08 -7.17 -28.69
C ARG A 58 22.99 -7.17 -27.46
N LYS A 59 23.92 -8.12 -27.39
CA LYS A 59 24.89 -8.23 -26.29
C LYS A 59 25.91 -7.10 -26.37
N GLN A 60 26.33 -6.73 -27.59
CA GLN A 60 27.22 -5.60 -27.85
C GLN A 60 26.60 -4.27 -27.38
N ARG A 61 25.36 -3.98 -27.77
CA ARG A 61 24.66 -2.77 -27.31
C ARG A 61 24.49 -2.71 -25.79
N ARG A 62 24.22 -3.85 -25.13
CA ARG A 62 24.14 -3.90 -23.66
C ARG A 62 25.48 -3.61 -23.01
N TYR A 63 26.56 -4.11 -23.59
CA TYR A 63 27.91 -3.89 -23.13
C TYR A 63 28.32 -2.42 -23.27
N GLU A 64 28.11 -1.82 -24.44
CA GLU A 64 28.39 -0.40 -24.70
C GLU A 64 27.58 0.51 -23.78
N ASN A 65 26.28 0.22 -23.60
CA ASN A 65 25.44 0.98 -22.65
C ASN A 65 25.94 0.86 -21.21
N ALA A 66 26.34 -0.33 -20.76
CA ALA A 66 26.86 -0.52 -19.42
C ALA A 66 28.19 0.23 -19.23
N GLN A 67 29.10 0.14 -20.20
CA GLN A 67 30.39 0.84 -20.16
C GLN A 67 30.18 2.36 -20.12
N PHE A 68 29.24 2.88 -20.91
CA PHE A 68 28.88 4.30 -20.89
C PHE A 68 28.32 4.73 -19.52
N LEU A 69 27.41 3.94 -18.93
CA LEU A 69 26.87 4.22 -17.59
C LEU A 69 27.98 4.24 -16.54
N TYR A 70 28.89 3.25 -16.54
CA TYR A 70 30.01 3.23 -15.59
C TYR A 70 30.99 4.38 -15.79
N SER A 71 31.19 4.85 -17.03
CA SER A 71 32.07 6.00 -17.30
C SER A 71 31.52 7.35 -16.81
N MET A 72 30.21 7.43 -16.53
CA MET A 72 29.56 8.65 -16.03
C MET A 72 29.43 8.69 -14.50
N VAL A 73 29.76 7.59 -13.82
CA VAL A 73 29.68 7.52 -12.35
C VAL A 73 31.03 7.89 -11.79
N ASP A 74 31.09 8.98 -11.03
CA ASP A 74 32.25 9.31 -10.20
C ASP A 74 32.27 8.41 -8.96
N ALA A 75 33.47 7.98 -8.53
CA ALA A 75 33.61 7.17 -7.33
C ALA A 75 33.19 7.96 -6.07
N ASP A 76 33.32 9.28 -6.11
CA ASP A 76 32.99 10.19 -5.02
C ASP A 76 31.47 10.48 -4.92
N ASP A 77 30.68 10.16 -5.96
CA ASP A 77 29.22 10.34 -5.98
C ASP A 77 28.44 9.17 -5.33
N ILE A 78 29.13 8.08 -4.96
CA ILE A 78 28.50 6.89 -4.40
C ILE A 78 28.42 7.02 -2.87
N CYS A 79 27.24 7.40 -2.34
CA CYS A 79 27.00 7.37 -0.90
C CYS A 79 26.93 5.91 -0.38
N GLU A 80 27.93 5.49 0.40
CA GLU A 80 27.99 4.12 0.95
C GLU A 80 26.91 3.83 2.02
N ASP A 81 26.39 4.87 2.66
CA ASP A 81 25.37 4.81 3.71
C ASP A 81 23.92 4.82 3.17
N TYR A 82 23.75 4.77 1.84
CA TYR A 82 22.46 4.81 1.14
C TYR A 82 21.63 6.07 1.45
N SER A 83 22.23 7.12 2.00
CA SER A 83 21.56 8.37 2.37
C SER A 83 21.00 9.13 1.16
N ASP A 84 21.55 8.89 -0.02
CA ASP A 84 21.13 9.41 -1.33
C ASP A 84 19.81 8.79 -1.82
N ILE A 85 19.55 7.53 -1.46
CA ILE A 85 18.36 6.78 -1.87
C ILE A 85 17.29 6.81 -0.76
N LEU A 86 17.71 6.83 0.50
CA LEU A 86 16.82 6.90 1.64
C LEU A 86 16.38 8.34 1.88
N GLN A 87 15.10 8.61 1.66
CA GLN A 87 14.50 9.85 2.14
C GLN A 87 14.79 9.96 3.65
N SER A 88 15.28 11.12 4.10
CA SER A 88 15.48 11.42 5.52
C SER A 88 14.13 11.33 6.24
N THR A 89 13.76 10.14 6.67
CA THR A 89 12.47 9.87 7.29
C THR A 89 12.68 9.96 8.78
N VAL A 90 12.24 11.06 9.36
CA VAL A 90 12.19 11.17 10.82
C VAL A 90 11.16 10.16 11.31
N THR A 91 11.63 9.02 11.81
CA THR A 91 10.78 7.94 12.29
C THR A 91 10.03 8.36 13.55
N ALA A 92 8.90 7.73 13.85
CA ALA A 92 8.14 8.02 15.07
C ALA A 92 8.99 7.82 16.33
N LEU A 93 9.87 6.80 16.35
CA LEU A 93 10.82 6.58 17.44
C LEU A 93 11.90 7.65 17.48
N SER A 94 12.42 8.08 16.34
CA SER A 94 13.37 9.18 16.30
C SER A 94 12.75 10.45 16.88
N LYS A 95 11.50 10.78 16.55
CA LYS A 95 10.79 11.93 17.15
C LYS A 95 10.56 11.76 18.64
N LEU A 96 10.19 10.55 19.07
CA LEU A 96 10.01 10.23 20.48
C LEU A 96 11.29 10.49 21.29
N PHE A 97 12.45 10.03 20.79
CA PHE A 97 13.74 10.22 21.46
C PHE A 97 14.34 11.62 21.31
N THR A 98 13.92 12.39 20.31
CA THR A 98 14.44 13.76 20.06
C THR A 98 13.64 14.81 20.81
N GLU A 99 12.35 14.59 21.01
CA GLU A 99 11.44 15.56 21.63
C GLU A 99 11.15 15.15 23.09
N ASP A 100 11.70 15.90 24.04
CA ASP A 100 11.56 15.63 25.48
C ASP A 100 10.09 15.56 25.94
N GLU A 101 9.21 16.37 25.33
CA GLU A 101 7.76 16.36 25.60
C GLU A 101 7.12 15.01 25.25
N ASN A 102 7.49 14.41 24.13
CA ASN A 102 6.98 13.10 23.72
C ASN A 102 7.49 12.00 24.65
N MET A 103 8.75 12.09 25.07
CA MET A 103 9.34 11.15 26.02
C MET A 103 8.67 11.24 27.39
N GLN A 104 8.37 12.45 27.85
CA GLN A 104 7.62 12.66 29.10
C GLN A 104 6.20 12.08 29.01
N ALA A 105 5.49 12.33 27.91
CA ALA A 105 4.17 11.74 27.69
C ALA A 105 4.22 10.20 27.65
N TRP A 106 5.29 9.62 27.07
CA TRP A 106 5.52 8.19 27.02
C TRP A 106 5.82 7.59 28.40
N ASN A 107 6.65 8.25 29.20
CA ASN A 107 6.94 7.81 30.57
C ASN A 107 5.69 7.84 31.44
N VAL A 108 4.90 8.91 31.37
CA VAL A 108 3.60 9.02 32.06
C VAL A 108 2.63 7.93 31.60
N PHE A 109 2.69 7.50 30.34
CA PHE A 109 1.87 6.41 29.83
C PHE A 109 2.32 5.04 30.37
N ILE A 110 3.63 4.76 30.40
CA ILE A 110 4.17 3.50 30.90
C ILE A 110 3.93 3.32 32.40
N GLU A 111 3.96 4.41 33.18
CA GLU A 111 3.72 4.37 34.63
C GLU A 111 2.25 4.10 35.01
N LYS A 112 1.30 4.16 34.06
CA LYS A 112 -0.12 3.84 34.30
C LYS A 112 -0.38 2.35 34.42
N ASN A 113 -1.45 2.00 35.14
CA ASN A 113 -1.95 0.63 35.24
C ASN A 113 -2.48 0.11 33.90
N GLU A 114 -2.50 -1.22 33.70
CA GLU A 114 -2.92 -1.84 32.42
C GLU A 114 -4.36 -1.48 32.02
N GLU A 115 -5.27 -1.33 32.98
CA GLU A 115 -6.66 -0.92 32.72
C GLU A 115 -6.72 0.55 32.25
N GLU A 116 -5.95 1.44 32.87
CA GLU A 116 -5.85 2.85 32.49
C GLU A 116 -5.13 3.04 31.14
N GLN A 117 -4.12 2.23 30.84
CA GLN A 117 -3.47 2.22 29.53
C GLN A 117 -4.45 1.78 28.44
N ARG A 118 -5.28 0.75 28.73
CA ARG A 118 -6.33 0.28 27.81
C ARG A 118 -7.39 1.36 27.59
N GLU A 119 -7.87 1.99 28.64
CA GLU A 119 -8.84 3.09 28.54
C GLU A 119 -8.27 4.28 27.75
N PHE A 120 -7.02 4.66 28.03
CA PHE A 120 -6.32 5.70 27.29
C PHE A 120 -6.23 5.36 25.80
N LEU A 121 -5.78 4.16 25.44
CA LEU A 121 -5.70 3.74 24.03
C LEU A 121 -7.07 3.66 23.35
N ASP A 122 -8.11 3.24 24.06
CA ASP A 122 -9.47 3.16 23.51
C ASP A 122 -10.11 4.54 23.33
N SER A 123 -9.82 5.50 24.20
CA SER A 123 -10.23 6.90 24.03
C SER A 123 -9.65 7.51 22.74
N PHE A 124 -8.39 7.19 22.41
CA PHE A 124 -7.75 7.62 21.17
C PHE A 124 -8.33 6.92 19.94
N LYS A 125 -8.66 5.63 20.02
CA LYS A 125 -9.34 4.91 18.92
C LYS A 125 -10.71 5.51 18.63
N ALA A 126 -11.47 5.87 19.67
CA ALA A 126 -12.76 6.55 19.53
C ALA A 126 -12.60 7.97 18.92
N GLY A 127 -11.58 8.71 19.35
CA GLY A 127 -11.24 10.03 18.80
C GLY A 127 -10.75 10.02 17.35
N GLU A 128 -10.02 8.98 16.92
CA GLU A 128 -9.59 8.80 15.52
C GLU A 128 -10.77 8.61 14.56
N VAL A 129 -11.82 7.93 15.02
CA VAL A 129 -13.07 7.78 14.25
C VAL A 129 -13.75 9.14 14.06
N HIS A 130 -13.68 10.01 15.06
CA HIS A 130 -14.25 11.36 15.01
C HIS A 130 -13.41 12.31 14.13
N ARG A 131 -12.06 12.26 14.23
CA ARG A 131 -11.14 13.09 13.41
C ARG A 131 -11.20 12.75 11.91
N ASN A 132 -11.61 11.52 11.57
CA ASN A 132 -11.86 11.11 10.18
C ASN A 132 -13.29 11.40 9.72
N CYS A 133 -14.22 11.76 10.61
CA CYS A 133 -15.53 12.25 10.19
C CYS A 133 -15.44 13.74 9.86
N SER A 134 -15.80 14.10 8.63
CA SER A 134 -15.99 15.50 8.22
C SER A 134 -17.31 16.09 8.74
N CYS A 135 -17.87 15.55 9.82
CA CYS A 135 -19.11 16.02 10.41
C CYS A 135 -18.80 16.95 11.58
N SER A 136 -18.46 18.20 11.27
CA SER A 136 -18.49 19.27 12.27
C SER A 136 -19.95 19.63 12.52
N ASP A 137 -20.41 19.45 13.75
CA ASP A 137 -21.63 20.08 14.25
C ASP A 137 -21.55 21.59 14.02
N LYS A 138 -22.37 22.10 13.09
CA LYS A 138 -22.70 23.53 13.02
C LYS A 138 -24.16 23.70 13.40
N SER A 139 -24.40 23.56 14.70
CA SER A 139 -25.60 24.07 15.36
C SER A 139 -25.26 25.44 15.94
N SER A 140 -25.38 26.47 15.11
CA SER A 140 -25.58 27.84 15.59
C SER A 140 -26.59 28.49 14.67
N HIS A 141 -27.84 28.50 15.13
CA HIS A 141 -28.94 29.28 14.57
C HIS A 141 -28.51 30.74 14.37
N GLN A 142 -28.58 31.22 13.13
CA GLN A 142 -28.93 32.62 12.88
C GLN A 142 -29.65 32.72 11.53
N GLU A 143 -30.97 32.77 11.61
CA GLU A 143 -31.86 33.14 10.52
C GLU A 143 -31.70 34.64 10.26
N ILE A 144 -31.33 35.06 9.03
CA ILE A 144 -31.86 36.24 8.33
C ILE A 144 -31.79 35.98 6.81
N ASP A 145 -32.92 36.29 6.15
CA ASP A 145 -33.29 36.16 4.74
C ASP A 145 -32.33 36.76 3.68
N GLY A 146 -32.39 36.20 2.46
CA GLY A 146 -32.15 36.97 1.23
C GLY A 146 -31.57 36.23 0.02
N PHE A 147 -32.46 35.81 -0.89
CA PHE A 147 -32.28 35.68 -2.35
C PHE A 147 -31.04 34.95 -2.94
N GLY A 148 -31.30 33.78 -3.51
CA GLY A 148 -30.46 33.15 -4.54
C GLY A 148 -30.43 31.64 -4.41
N GLN A 149 -31.07 30.92 -5.33
CA GLN A 149 -30.96 29.47 -5.47
C GLN A 149 -29.49 29.08 -5.65
N HIS A 150 -28.85 28.69 -4.56
CA HIS A 150 -27.66 27.88 -4.57
C HIS A 150 -27.96 26.63 -3.75
N ASP A 151 -28.00 25.49 -4.44
CA ASP A 151 -28.09 24.14 -3.89
C ASP A 151 -26.86 23.81 -3.03
N TYR A 152 -26.70 24.48 -1.89
CA TYR A 152 -25.76 24.13 -0.84
C TYR A 152 -26.37 23.07 0.09
N ASN A 153 -26.86 21.97 -0.49
CA ASN A 153 -27.04 20.71 0.24
C ASN A 153 -25.73 19.91 0.13
N GLY A 154 -24.79 20.31 0.98
CA GLY A 154 -23.43 19.80 1.07
C GLY A 154 -23.38 18.31 1.42
N HIS A 155 -23.14 17.49 0.41
CA HIS A 155 -22.02 16.53 0.34
C HIS A 155 -22.15 15.77 -0.99
N PRO A 156 -21.20 15.89 -1.94
CA PRO A 156 -21.24 15.09 -3.16
C PRO A 156 -21.26 13.62 -2.76
N LEU A 157 -22.32 12.90 -3.17
CA LEU A 157 -22.32 11.45 -3.14
C LEU A 157 -20.99 10.99 -3.74
N ARG A 158 -20.28 10.15 -3.01
CA ARG A 158 -18.94 9.74 -3.39
C ARG A 158 -19.01 9.10 -4.78
N THR A 159 -18.56 9.82 -5.81
CA THR A 159 -18.68 9.34 -7.18
C THR A 159 -17.86 8.06 -7.34
N ALA A 160 -18.35 7.13 -8.15
CA ALA A 160 -17.66 5.87 -8.45
C ALA A 160 -16.25 6.11 -9.03
N GLU A 161 -16.10 7.15 -9.85
CA GLU A 161 -14.80 7.56 -10.43
C GLU A 161 -13.80 8.05 -9.38
N ALA A 162 -14.24 8.89 -8.43
CA ALA A 162 -13.40 9.34 -7.33
C ALA A 162 -12.97 8.17 -6.44
N SER A 163 -13.87 7.22 -6.22
CA SER A 163 -13.61 6.01 -5.42
C SER A 163 -12.65 5.06 -6.13
N PHE A 164 -12.80 4.91 -7.45
CA PHE A 164 -11.90 4.10 -8.27
C PHE A 164 -10.50 4.73 -8.39
N SER A 165 -10.41 6.05 -8.50
CA SER A 165 -9.13 6.77 -8.60
C SER A 165 -8.28 6.64 -7.34
N ARG A 166 -8.94 6.54 -6.16
CA ARG A 166 -8.29 6.29 -4.86
C ARG A 166 -7.74 4.87 -4.70
N LEU A 167 -8.14 3.93 -5.55
CA LEU A 167 -7.61 2.56 -5.47
C LEU A 167 -6.11 2.56 -5.73
N ASN A 168 -5.39 1.74 -4.95
CA ASN A 168 -3.96 1.54 -5.15
C ASN A 168 -3.69 1.09 -6.59
N ARG A 169 -2.54 1.51 -7.14
CA ARG A 169 -2.12 1.18 -8.51
C ARG A 169 -2.21 -0.32 -8.78
N ARG A 170 -1.81 -1.15 -7.82
CA ARG A 170 -1.91 -2.62 -7.89
C ARG A 170 -3.34 -3.10 -8.10
N PHE A 171 -4.32 -2.60 -7.34
CA PHE A 171 -5.72 -2.99 -7.51
C PHE A 171 -6.28 -2.53 -8.85
N ARG A 172 -5.96 -1.31 -9.28
CA ARG A 172 -6.36 -0.83 -10.61
C ARG A 172 -5.80 -1.70 -11.74
N MET A 173 -4.61 -2.29 -11.59
CA MET A 173 -4.05 -3.23 -12.57
C MET A 173 -4.80 -4.56 -12.59
N ILE A 174 -5.12 -5.11 -11.41
CA ILE A 174 -5.85 -6.39 -11.29
C ILE A 174 -7.26 -6.26 -11.86
N LEU A 175 -7.96 -5.17 -11.54
CA LEU A 175 -9.32 -4.88 -12.02
C LEU A 175 -9.41 -4.60 -13.53
N ARG A 176 -8.27 -4.53 -14.23
CA ARG A 176 -8.21 -4.45 -15.70
C ARG A 176 -7.96 -5.80 -16.36
N HIS A 177 -7.74 -6.86 -15.59
CA HIS A 177 -7.47 -8.18 -16.12
C HIS A 177 -8.75 -8.85 -16.65
N LYS A 178 -8.63 -9.67 -17.70
CA LYS A 178 -9.78 -10.28 -18.39
C LYS A 178 -10.50 -11.36 -17.58
N THR A 179 -9.82 -11.97 -16.60
CA THR A 179 -10.33 -13.08 -15.78
C THR A 179 -10.68 -12.60 -14.37
N LEU A 180 -11.65 -11.69 -14.26
CA LEU A 180 -12.14 -11.23 -12.95
C LEU A 180 -13.34 -12.07 -12.53
N PRO A 181 -13.34 -12.64 -11.32
CA PRO A 181 -14.52 -13.25 -10.71
C PRO A 181 -15.60 -12.19 -10.40
N LEU A 182 -16.31 -11.72 -11.42
CA LEU A 182 -17.29 -10.64 -11.31
C LEU A 182 -18.44 -11.01 -10.34
N GLU A 183 -18.89 -12.26 -10.39
CA GLU A 183 -19.94 -12.76 -9.51
C GLU A 183 -19.51 -12.67 -8.04
N PHE A 184 -18.31 -13.16 -7.72
CA PHE A 184 -17.74 -13.04 -6.38
C PHE A 184 -17.67 -11.58 -5.92
N MET A 185 -17.29 -10.66 -6.80
CA MET A 185 -17.23 -9.23 -6.48
C MET A 185 -18.61 -8.65 -6.15
N VAL A 186 -19.63 -8.95 -6.97
CA VAL A 186 -21.00 -8.44 -6.75
C VAL A 186 -21.57 -8.93 -5.43
N VAL A 187 -21.43 -10.23 -5.14
CA VAL A 187 -21.95 -10.83 -3.89
C VAL A 187 -21.28 -10.18 -2.67
N ASN A 188 -19.95 -10.16 -2.64
CA ASN A 188 -19.22 -9.63 -1.48
C ASN A 188 -19.42 -8.11 -1.31
N GLU A 189 -19.48 -7.35 -2.41
CA GLU A 189 -19.76 -5.92 -2.33
C GLU A 189 -21.16 -5.66 -1.75
N LYS A 190 -22.17 -6.42 -2.19
CA LYS A 190 -23.55 -6.30 -1.69
C LYS A 190 -23.63 -6.69 -0.22
N GLU A 191 -22.94 -7.74 0.19
CA GLU A 191 -22.87 -8.17 1.60
C GLU A 191 -22.20 -7.11 2.48
N MET A 192 -21.04 -6.59 2.07
CA MET A 192 -20.36 -5.52 2.81
C MET A 192 -21.23 -4.28 2.91
N ARG A 193 -21.85 -3.86 1.80
CA ARG A 193 -22.78 -2.72 1.82
C ARG A 193 -23.91 -2.99 2.81
N LYS A 194 -24.58 -4.14 2.74
CA LYS A 194 -25.68 -4.48 3.68
C LYS A 194 -25.21 -4.49 5.13
N PHE A 195 -24.04 -5.07 5.41
CA PHE A 195 -23.48 -5.16 6.75
C PHE A 195 -23.20 -3.79 7.35
N PHE A 196 -22.51 -2.91 6.63
CA PHE A 196 -22.13 -1.59 7.16
C PHE A 196 -23.26 -0.55 7.15
N HIS A 197 -24.31 -0.72 6.33
CA HIS A 197 -25.54 0.06 6.50
C HIS A 197 -26.32 -0.35 7.75
N LYS A 198 -26.32 -1.65 8.11
CA LYS A 198 -27.03 -2.16 9.30
C LYS A 198 -26.26 -1.89 10.59
N ASN A 199 -24.94 -2.00 10.56
CA ASN A 199 -24.06 -1.90 11.72
C ASN A 199 -23.22 -0.62 11.66
N VAL A 200 -23.81 0.50 12.05
CA VAL A 200 -23.19 1.86 12.00
C VAL A 200 -22.23 2.10 13.18
N LEU A 201 -22.20 1.21 14.18
CA LEU A 201 -21.36 1.35 15.35
C LEU A 201 -19.86 1.18 15.03
N PRO A 202 -18.96 1.93 15.70
CA PRO A 202 -17.54 2.05 15.34
C PRO A 202 -16.70 0.76 15.50
N VAL A 203 -17.28 -0.31 16.05
CA VAL A 203 -16.60 -1.58 16.34
C VAL A 203 -17.08 -2.72 15.44
N SER A 204 -17.98 -2.46 14.48
CA SER A 204 -18.48 -3.51 13.60
C SER A 204 -17.39 -4.00 12.63
N GLU A 205 -17.04 -5.29 12.74
CA GLU A 205 -16.05 -5.95 11.89
C GLU A 205 -16.75 -7.00 11.02
N TRP A 206 -16.69 -6.81 9.70
CA TRP A 206 -17.09 -7.83 8.74
C TRP A 206 -15.93 -8.81 8.55
N SER A 207 -16.21 -10.10 8.52
CA SER A 207 -15.21 -11.15 8.29
C SER A 207 -15.61 -12.02 7.11
N SER A 208 -14.66 -12.29 6.22
CA SER A 208 -14.85 -13.27 5.15
C SER A 208 -14.70 -14.70 5.68
N SER A 209 -15.14 -15.67 4.88
CA SER A 209 -14.64 -17.05 4.98
C SER A 209 -13.14 -17.14 4.69
N VAL A 210 -12.56 -18.33 4.84
CA VAL A 210 -11.18 -18.60 4.37
C VAL A 210 -11.15 -18.42 2.85
N LEU A 211 -10.19 -17.60 2.37
CA LEU A 211 -10.14 -17.20 0.97
C LEU A 211 -8.75 -17.43 0.34
N PRO A 212 -8.70 -17.93 -0.91
CA PRO A 212 -7.47 -17.96 -1.70
C PRO A 212 -6.88 -16.56 -1.91
N ARG A 213 -5.58 -16.50 -2.24
CA ARG A 213 -4.82 -15.24 -2.40
C ARG A 213 -5.51 -14.22 -3.33
N LEU A 214 -6.07 -14.67 -4.46
CA LEU A 214 -6.77 -13.80 -5.42
C LEU A 214 -8.05 -13.20 -4.81
N HIS A 215 -8.88 -14.03 -4.19
CA HIS A 215 -10.13 -13.58 -3.57
C HIS A 215 -9.86 -12.58 -2.44
N ARG A 216 -8.83 -12.84 -1.60
CA ARG A 216 -8.41 -11.87 -0.57
C ARG A 216 -8.02 -10.52 -1.17
N LEU A 217 -7.26 -10.54 -2.26
CA LEU A 217 -6.84 -9.33 -2.96
C LEU A 217 -8.02 -8.55 -3.55
N ILE A 218 -9.05 -9.25 -4.04
CA ILE A 218 -10.30 -8.65 -4.51
C ILE A 218 -11.06 -8.01 -3.34
N ILE A 219 -11.17 -8.69 -2.20
CA ILE A 219 -11.80 -8.14 -0.99
C ILE A 219 -11.09 -6.87 -0.53
N HIS A 220 -9.76 -6.83 -0.56
CA HIS A 220 -8.99 -5.61 -0.25
C HIS A 220 -9.30 -4.47 -1.23
N ALA A 221 -9.41 -4.77 -2.54
CA ALA A 221 -9.79 -3.78 -3.54
C ALA A 221 -11.22 -3.23 -3.31
N LEU A 222 -12.19 -4.12 -3.05
CA LEU A 222 -13.57 -3.75 -2.72
C LEU A 222 -13.63 -2.89 -1.46
N SER A 223 -12.90 -3.28 -0.42
CA SER A 223 -12.82 -2.53 0.83
C SER A 223 -12.31 -1.11 0.58
N GLN A 224 -11.23 -0.95 -0.19
CA GLN A 224 -10.69 0.37 -0.51
C GLN A 224 -11.65 1.21 -1.38
N TYR A 225 -12.35 0.59 -2.32
CA TYR A 225 -13.39 1.24 -3.13
C TYR A 225 -14.53 1.78 -2.25
N LEU A 226 -15.02 0.95 -1.33
CA LEU A 226 -16.04 1.31 -0.33
C LEU A 226 -15.51 2.19 0.81
N SER A 227 -14.21 2.48 0.81
CA SER A 227 -13.53 3.32 1.82
C SER A 227 -13.52 2.75 3.22
N LEU A 228 -13.42 1.44 3.27
CA LEU A 228 -13.25 0.61 4.45
C LEU A 228 -11.77 0.22 4.62
N ILE A 229 -11.39 -0.12 5.84
CA ILE A 229 -10.06 -0.66 6.15
C ILE A 229 -10.16 -2.18 6.17
N SER A 230 -9.18 -2.86 5.57
CA SER A 230 -9.14 -4.32 5.51
C SER A 230 -7.78 -4.87 5.94
N ARG A 231 -7.78 -6.03 6.60
CA ARG A 231 -6.59 -6.76 7.05
C ARG A 231 -6.75 -8.26 6.80
N SER A 232 -5.71 -8.93 6.32
CA SER A 232 -5.72 -10.38 6.19
C SER A 232 -5.23 -11.00 7.50
N VAL A 233 -5.94 -12.00 8.01
CA VAL A 233 -5.62 -12.68 9.28
C VAL A 233 -5.40 -14.15 9.01
N VAL A 234 -4.34 -14.69 9.62
CA VAL A 234 -3.98 -16.12 9.55
C VAL A 234 -4.76 -16.87 10.61
N ILE A 235 -5.34 -18.00 10.22
CA ILE A 235 -6.03 -18.96 11.09
C ILE A 235 -5.11 -20.18 11.19
N GLY A 236 -5.15 -20.90 12.33
CA GLY A 236 -4.11 -21.85 12.78
C GLY A 236 -3.53 -22.85 11.75
N SER A 237 -4.22 -23.18 10.66
CA SER A 237 -3.72 -24.03 9.56
C SER A 237 -2.83 -23.29 8.53
N GLY A 238 -2.54 -22.00 8.71
CA GLY A 238 -1.88 -21.16 7.70
C GLY A 238 -2.86 -20.54 6.70
N ASP A 239 -4.12 -20.97 6.74
CA ASP A 239 -5.22 -20.40 5.98
C ASP A 239 -5.47 -18.95 6.38
N LYS A 240 -5.96 -18.14 5.42
CA LYS A 240 -6.14 -16.71 5.65
C LYS A 240 -7.55 -16.25 5.30
N LEU A 241 -8.15 -15.47 6.19
CA LEU A 241 -9.38 -14.71 5.92
C LEU A 241 -9.08 -13.22 5.85
N VAL A 242 -10.09 -12.42 5.52
CA VAL A 242 -10.00 -10.96 5.51
C VAL A 242 -11.05 -10.38 6.47
N LYS A 243 -10.58 -9.50 7.35
CA LYS A 243 -11.43 -8.71 8.22
C LYS A 243 -11.49 -7.28 7.71
N VAL A 244 -12.68 -6.70 7.74
CA VAL A 244 -12.99 -5.37 7.20
C VAL A 244 -13.71 -4.56 8.27
N ARG A 245 -13.29 -3.31 8.46
CA ARG A 245 -13.91 -2.38 9.42
C ARG A 245 -14.12 -1.01 8.79
N ASN A 246 -15.13 -0.29 9.26
CA ASN A 246 -15.34 1.09 8.84
C ASN A 246 -14.42 2.02 9.62
N LYS A 247 -13.69 2.89 8.92
CA LYS A 247 -12.86 3.94 9.55
C LYS A 247 -13.71 5.09 10.09
N TYR A 248 -14.89 5.29 9.52
CA TYR A 248 -15.75 6.44 9.74
C TYR A 248 -16.94 6.08 10.63
N CYS A 249 -17.49 7.06 11.35
CA CYS A 249 -18.71 6.88 12.15
C CYS A 249 -19.99 6.69 11.31
N SER A 250 -19.93 6.93 10.00
CA SER A 250 -21.02 6.64 9.08
C SER A 250 -20.49 5.94 7.82
N PHE A 251 -21.23 4.95 7.34
CA PHE A 251 -20.90 4.26 6.10
C PHE A 251 -21.49 5.00 4.90
N ARG A 252 -20.64 5.54 4.03
CA ARG A 252 -21.04 6.28 2.82
C ARG A 252 -20.40 5.63 1.58
N PRO A 253 -21.02 4.58 1.03
CA PRO A 253 -20.47 3.90 -0.14
C PRO A 253 -20.68 4.72 -1.44
N PRO A 254 -19.94 4.42 -2.51
CA PRO A 254 -20.15 5.04 -3.81
C PRO A 254 -21.52 4.67 -4.40
N SER A 255 -22.12 5.56 -5.19
CA SER A 255 -23.45 5.35 -5.79
C SER A 255 -23.53 4.09 -6.67
N GLU A 256 -22.51 3.87 -7.51
CA GLU A 256 -22.41 2.69 -8.37
C GLU A 256 -21.57 1.58 -7.72
N THR A 257 -21.87 0.33 -8.06
CA THR A 257 -21.02 -0.81 -7.68
C THR A 257 -19.70 -0.79 -8.44
N LEU A 258 -18.66 -1.42 -7.91
CA LEU A 258 -17.37 -1.49 -8.60
C LEU A 258 -17.51 -2.24 -9.94
N VAL A 259 -18.35 -3.28 -9.97
CA VAL A 259 -18.57 -4.08 -11.18
C VAL A 259 -19.29 -3.28 -12.25
N ASP A 260 -20.32 -2.51 -11.89
CA ASP A 260 -21.05 -1.66 -12.84
C ASP A 260 -20.16 -0.54 -13.39
N TYR A 261 -19.35 0.06 -12.52
CA TYR A 261 -18.33 1.04 -12.91
C TYR A 261 -17.36 0.45 -13.95
N LEU A 262 -16.85 -0.76 -13.72
CA LEU A 262 -15.92 -1.44 -14.63
C LEU A 262 -16.58 -1.78 -15.97
N LYS A 263 -17.83 -2.24 -15.97
CA LYS A 263 -18.59 -2.51 -17.20
C LYS A 263 -18.77 -1.24 -18.03
N ARG A 264 -19.19 -0.14 -17.38
CA ARG A 264 -19.37 1.17 -18.03
C ARG A 264 -18.06 1.70 -18.61
N ARG A 265 -16.96 1.62 -17.85
CA ARG A 265 -15.64 2.07 -18.30
C ARG A 265 -15.10 1.25 -19.48
N ASN A 266 -15.21 -0.08 -19.41
CA ASN A 266 -14.77 -0.95 -20.50
C ASN A 266 -15.63 -0.76 -21.76
N GLY A 267 -16.94 -0.48 -21.60
CA GLY A 267 -17.83 -0.13 -22.69
C GLY A 267 -17.45 1.18 -23.38
N ALA A 268 -17.10 2.22 -22.61
CA ALA A 268 -16.64 3.51 -23.12
C ALA A 268 -15.29 3.43 -23.86
N ASP A 269 -14.34 2.63 -23.36
CA ASP A 269 -13.05 2.42 -24.04
C ASP A 269 -13.22 1.72 -25.41
N ASN A 270 -14.21 0.82 -25.53
CA ASN A 270 -14.50 0.12 -26.79
C ASN A 270 -15.19 1.03 -27.82
N THR A 271 -16.11 1.91 -27.39
CA THR A 271 -16.76 2.87 -28.29
C THR A 271 -15.80 3.97 -28.76
N ALA A 272 -14.87 4.43 -27.90
CA ALA A 272 -13.83 5.37 -28.28
C ALA A 272 -12.83 4.78 -29.29
N LYS A 273 -12.45 3.50 -29.14
CA LYS A 273 -11.63 2.79 -30.13
C LYS A 273 -12.34 2.62 -31.46
N LYS A 274 -13.64 2.34 -31.45
CA LYS A 274 -14.44 2.19 -32.67
C LYS A 274 -14.56 3.51 -33.46
N LYS A 275 -14.69 4.65 -32.77
CA LYS A 275 -14.69 5.98 -33.42
C LYS A 275 -13.34 6.36 -34.05
N ARG A 276 -12.22 5.90 -33.48
CA ARG A 276 -10.87 6.13 -34.02
C ARG A 276 -10.48 5.24 -35.20
N LEU A 277 -11.24 4.18 -35.48
CA LEU A 277 -11.00 3.27 -36.60
C LEU A 277 -11.88 3.61 -37.83
N VAL A 278 -12.80 4.56 -37.69
CA VAL A 278 -13.75 4.98 -38.74
C VAL A 278 -13.42 6.41 -39.23
N MET A 279 -12.30 6.97 -38.78
CA MET A 279 -11.63 8.14 -39.36
C MET A 279 -10.28 7.69 -39.91
#